data_AF-A0A182Q768-F1
#
_entry.id   AF-A0A182Q768-F1
#
_cell.length_a   1.000
_cell.length_b   1.000
_cell.length_c   1.000
_cell.angle_alpha   90.00
_cell.angle_beta   90.00
_cell.angle_gamma   90.00
#
_symmetry.space_group_name_H-M   'P 1'
#
loop_
_entity.id
_entity.type
_entity.pdbx_description
1 polymer ?
#
loop_
_entity_poly.entity_id
_entity_poly.type
_entity_poly.pdbx_seq_one_letter_code
_entity_poly.pdbx_strand_id
1 'polypeptide(L)'
;MAKGATMCGWLWEPRFHGVLVGLLALVNAISSIIASTYLQVKFDDFQKVPDELVLYYRYATIDILFVVIVLLVVVVYFVGIVLINEYYIIPFGILLLLDFMGNIATETAMTLNSDTPEFFQGRTKWTVLEIAVFGYMFLTVCCLFRDLQRKRRVQEDRLRGYRSLSSSTENIEM
;
A
#
# COMPACT_ATOMS: atom_id res chain seq x y z
N MET A 1 -3.47 -32.93 16.96
CA MET A 1 -4.18 -31.97 17.84
C MET A 1 -5.02 -31.05 16.98
N ALA A 2 -6.35 -31.19 17.05
CA ALA A 2 -7.29 -30.38 16.30
C ALA A 2 -7.26 -28.94 16.82
N LYS A 3 -6.77 -28.00 16.02
CA LYS A 3 -6.90 -26.57 16.31
C LYS A 3 -8.35 -26.19 16.09
N GLY A 4 -9.04 -25.85 17.18
CA GLY A 4 -10.37 -25.27 17.13
C GLY A 4 -10.36 -24.06 16.21
N ALA A 5 -11.15 -24.12 15.14
CA ALA A 5 -11.47 -22.98 14.31
C ALA A 5 -12.29 -22.01 15.15
N THR A 6 -11.63 -21.00 15.73
CA THR A 6 -12.31 -19.85 16.30
C THR A 6 -13.01 -19.12 15.14
N MET A 7 -14.29 -18.78 15.30
CA MET A 7 -15.12 -18.14 14.26
C MET A 7 -14.53 -16.83 13.67
N CYS A 8 -13.53 -16.23 14.33
CA CYS A 8 -12.79 -15.05 13.86
C CYS A 8 -11.32 -15.32 13.48
N GLY A 9 -10.93 -16.57 13.21
CA GLY A 9 -9.54 -16.89 12.81
C GLY A 9 -9.07 -16.15 11.56
N TRP A 10 -9.99 -15.84 10.65
CA TRP A 10 -9.74 -15.03 9.45
C TRP A 10 -9.27 -13.61 9.75
N LEU A 11 -9.69 -13.05 10.90
CA LEU A 11 -9.38 -11.69 11.31
C LEU A 11 -7.90 -11.51 11.68
N TRP A 12 -7.17 -12.60 11.88
CA TRP A 12 -5.73 -12.62 12.13
C TRP A 12 -4.92 -13.06 10.90
N GLU A 13 -5.59 -13.32 9.77
CA GLU A 13 -4.88 -13.72 8.56
C GLU A 13 -4.16 -12.53 7.92
N PRO A 14 -2.85 -12.65 7.62
CA PRO A 14 -2.09 -11.59 6.94
C PRO A 14 -2.72 -11.14 5.63
N ARG A 15 -3.45 -12.04 4.94
CA ARG A 15 -4.18 -11.74 3.71
C ARG A 15 -5.36 -10.80 3.91
N PHE A 16 -6.13 -10.99 4.99
CA PHE A 16 -7.25 -10.11 5.30
C PHE A 16 -6.75 -8.68 5.56
N HIS A 17 -5.74 -8.55 6.43
CA HIS A 17 -5.10 -7.26 6.69
C HIS A 17 -4.46 -6.67 5.43
N GLY A 18 -3.85 -7.50 4.58
CA GLY A 18 -3.32 -7.10 3.29
C GLY A 18 -4.37 -6.49 2.37
N VAL A 19 -5.54 -7.14 2.24
CA VAL A 19 -6.67 -6.61 1.47
C VAL A 19 -7.14 -5.28 2.05
N LEU A 20 -7.24 -5.17 3.38
CA LEU A 20 -7.64 -3.93 4.04
C LEU A 20 -6.66 -2.80 3.77
N VAL A 21 -5.35 -3.07 3.81
CA VAL A 21 -4.29 -2.10 3.45
C VAL A 21 -4.41 -1.67 1.99
N GLY A 22 -4.66 -2.61 1.06
CA GLY A 22 -4.88 -2.29 -0.35
C GLY A 22 -6.13 -1.44 -0.57
N LEU A 23 -7.22 -1.70 0.16
CA LEU A 23 -8.46 -0.91 0.08
C LEU A 23 -8.27 0.50 0.64
N LEU A 24 -7.54 0.66 1.75
CA LEU A 24 -7.21 1.97 2.29
C LEU A 24 -6.39 2.79 1.29
N ALA A 25 -5.39 2.17 0.65
CA ALA A 25 -4.58 2.82 -0.38
C ALA A 25 -5.45 3.23 -1.60
N LEU A 26 -6.40 2.38 -2.00
CA LEU A 26 -7.33 2.69 -3.08
C LEU A 26 -8.23 3.89 -2.76
N VAL A 27 -8.82 3.92 -1.56
CA VAL A 27 -9.65 5.04 -1.10
C VAL A 27 -8.84 6.33 -1.06
N ASN A 28 -7.60 6.27 -0.57
CA ASN A 28 -6.72 7.43 -0.53
C ASN A 28 -6.42 7.97 -1.93
N ALA A 29 -6.06 7.08 -2.88
CA ALA A 29 -5.81 7.44 -4.27
C ALA A 29 -7.04 8.08 -4.94
N ILE A 30 -8.23 7.54 -4.71
CA ILE A 30 -9.50 8.12 -5.23
C ILE A 30 -9.78 9.48 -4.58
N SER A 31 -9.54 9.64 -3.28
CA SER A 31 -9.72 10.92 -2.62
C SER A 31 -8.79 12.00 -3.21
N SER A 32 -7.53 11.65 -3.44
CA SER A 32 -6.54 12.55 -4.05
C SER A 32 -6.92 12.93 -5.48
N ILE A 33 -7.34 11.98 -6.33
CA ILE A 33 -7.75 12.31 -7.71
C ILE A 33 -8.96 13.23 -7.76
N ILE A 34 -9.94 13.02 -6.86
CA ILE A 34 -11.14 13.87 -6.76
C ILE A 34 -10.73 15.28 -6.34
N ALA A 35 -9.87 15.41 -5.32
CA ALA A 35 -9.41 16.72 -4.85
C ALA A 35 -8.67 17.48 -5.95
N SER A 36 -7.74 16.82 -6.64
CA SER A 36 -6.92 17.44 -7.70
C SER A 36 -7.75 17.81 -8.93
N THR A 37 -8.72 16.97 -9.30
CA THR A 37 -9.67 17.29 -10.39
C THR A 37 -10.60 18.44 -10.00
N TYR A 38 -11.10 18.46 -8.75
CA TYR A 38 -11.96 19.52 -8.26
C TYR A 38 -11.26 20.88 -8.29
N LEU A 39 -9.98 20.95 -7.91
CA LEU A 39 -9.20 22.18 -7.96
C LEU A 39 -9.04 22.70 -9.40
N GLN A 40 -8.79 21.81 -10.36
CA GLN A 40 -8.68 22.18 -11.78
C GLN A 40 -10.01 22.64 -12.38
N VAL A 41 -11.13 22.01 -12.00
CA VAL A 41 -12.46 22.38 -12.52
C VAL A 41 -13.00 23.65 -11.87
N LYS A 42 -12.73 23.86 -10.57
CA LYS A 42 -13.26 25.02 -9.83
C LYS A 42 -12.55 26.32 -10.19
N PHE A 43 -11.25 26.25 -10.43
CA PHE A 43 -10.42 27.42 -10.73
C PHE A 43 -9.95 27.32 -12.17
N ASP A 44 -10.74 27.84 -13.12
CA ASP A 44 -10.38 27.91 -14.55
C ASP A 44 -9.08 28.69 -14.82
N ASP A 45 -8.64 29.52 -13.86
CA ASP A 45 -7.49 30.40 -14.03
C ASP A 45 -6.66 30.52 -12.74
N PHE A 46 -5.34 30.47 -12.87
CA PHE A 46 -4.37 30.48 -11.77
C PHE A 46 -4.49 31.74 -10.90
N GLN A 47 -4.87 32.87 -11.50
CA GLN A 47 -5.05 34.14 -10.79
C GLN A 47 -6.25 34.16 -9.82
N LYS A 48 -7.15 33.18 -9.91
CA LYS A 48 -8.33 33.06 -9.04
C LYS A 48 -8.12 32.10 -7.87
N VAL A 49 -6.96 31.44 -7.81
CA VAL A 49 -6.61 30.50 -6.74
C VAL A 49 -6.10 31.28 -5.53
N PRO A 50 -6.64 31.06 -4.32
CA PRO A 50 -6.09 31.65 -3.09
C PRO A 50 -4.60 31.29 -2.94
N ASP A 51 -3.77 32.21 -2.45
CA ASP A 51 -2.32 32.00 -2.31
C ASP A 51 -1.96 30.71 -1.55
N GLU A 52 -2.80 30.31 -0.60
CA GLU A 52 -2.68 29.06 0.16
C GLU A 52 -2.80 27.79 -0.70
N LEU A 53 -3.56 27.84 -1.80
CA LEU A 53 -3.83 26.72 -2.70
C LEU A 53 -3.06 26.79 -4.02
N VAL A 54 -2.40 27.92 -4.30
CA VAL A 54 -1.64 28.15 -5.54
C VAL A 54 -0.60 27.05 -5.78
N LEU A 55 0.11 26.62 -4.73
CA LEU A 55 1.08 25.54 -4.83
C LEU A 55 0.42 24.22 -5.24
N TYR A 56 -0.68 23.84 -4.58
CA TYR A 56 -1.41 22.61 -4.86
C TYR A 56 -2.00 22.60 -6.28
N TYR A 57 -2.56 23.72 -6.72
CA TYR A 57 -3.08 23.87 -8.08
C TYR A 57 -1.98 23.70 -9.14
N ARG A 58 -0.79 24.28 -8.90
CA ARG A 58 0.37 24.17 -9.81
C ARG A 58 0.88 22.74 -9.94
N TYR A 59 0.77 21.94 -8.88
CA TYR A 59 1.20 20.54 -8.87
C TYR A 59 0.08 19.53 -9.14
N ALA A 60 -1.17 19.97 -9.28
CA ALA A 60 -2.33 19.08 -9.47
C ALA A 60 -2.17 18.12 -10.66
N THR A 61 -1.56 18.54 -11.77
CA THR A 61 -1.31 17.66 -12.92
C THR A 61 -0.26 16.59 -12.61
N ILE A 62 0.79 16.94 -11.86
CA ILE A 62 1.82 15.97 -11.42
C ILE A 62 1.20 14.99 -10.41
N ASP A 63 0.34 15.50 -9.52
CA ASP A 63 -0.38 14.70 -8.54
C ASP A 63 -1.27 13.65 -9.22
N ILE A 64 -2.06 14.04 -10.24
CA ILE A 64 -2.88 13.09 -11.01
C ILE A 64 -2.03 11.97 -11.64
N LEU A 65 -0.88 12.31 -12.24
CA LEU A 65 0.03 11.31 -12.81
C LEU A 65 0.56 10.35 -11.74
N PHE A 66 0.93 10.87 -10.58
CA PHE A 66 1.38 10.05 -9.46
C PHE A 66 0.28 9.12 -8.96
N VAL A 67 -0.96 9.62 -8.83
CA VAL A 67 -2.12 8.82 -8.43
C VAL A 67 -2.38 7.67 -9.41
N VAL A 68 -2.24 7.89 -10.72
CA VAL A 68 -2.37 6.81 -11.72
C VAL A 68 -1.33 5.70 -11.49
N ILE A 69 -0.09 6.07 -11.18
CA ILE A 69 0.98 5.11 -10.86
C ILE A 69 0.60 4.32 -9.59
N VAL A 70 0.13 5.01 -8.55
CA VAL A 70 -0.31 4.38 -7.30
C VAL A 70 -1.44 3.39 -7.56
N LEU A 71 -2.45 3.75 -8.37
CA LEU A 71 -3.56 2.87 -8.73
C LEU A 71 -3.08 1.61 -9.45
N LEU A 72 -2.16 1.73 -10.40
CA LEU A 72 -1.58 0.59 -11.10
C LEU A 72 -0.87 -0.36 -10.12
N VAL A 73 -0.09 0.18 -9.19
CA VAL A 73 0.61 -0.64 -8.20
C VAL A 73 -0.35 -1.30 -7.21
N VAL A 74 -1.42 -0.62 -6.81
CA VAL A 74 -2.49 -1.20 -5.97
C VAL A 74 -3.17 -2.37 -6.68
N VAL A 75 -3.45 -2.25 -7.99
CA VAL A 75 -4.00 -3.37 -8.78
C VAL A 75 -3.03 -4.55 -8.80
N VAL A 76 -1.75 -4.30 -9.09
CA VAL A 76 -0.71 -5.34 -9.08
C VAL A 76 -0.60 -6.01 -7.70
N TYR A 77 -0.69 -5.23 -6.63
CA TYR A 77 -0.69 -5.74 -5.26
C TYR A 77 -1.84 -6.72 -4.99
N PHE A 78 -3.07 -6.38 -5.39
CA PHE A 78 -4.21 -7.29 -5.29
C PHE A 78 -4.03 -8.56 -6.12
N VAL A 79 -3.49 -8.44 -7.34
CA VAL A 79 -3.15 -9.60 -8.17
C VAL A 79 -2.14 -10.50 -7.45
N GLY A 80 -1.14 -9.94 -6.78
CA GLY A 80 -0.17 -10.68 -5.95
C GLY A 80 -0.82 -11.49 -4.82
N ILE A 81 -1.79 -10.90 -4.13
CA ILE A 81 -2.55 -11.58 -3.06
C ILE A 81 -3.33 -12.76 -3.65
N VAL A 82 -4.04 -12.55 -4.77
CA VAL A 82 -4.90 -13.55 -5.41
C VAL A 82 -4.07 -14.70 -5.98
N LEU A 83 -2.98 -14.39 -6.69
CA LEU A 83 -2.11 -15.39 -7.33
C LEU A 83 -1.11 -16.03 -6.38
N ILE A 84 -1.08 -15.64 -5.10
CA ILE A 84 -0.11 -16.14 -4.10
C ILE A 84 1.33 -15.95 -4.60
N ASN A 85 1.61 -14.76 -5.14
CA ASN A 85 2.93 -14.42 -5.67
C ASN A 85 3.47 -13.17 -4.97
N GLU A 86 4.52 -13.40 -4.19
CA GLU A 86 5.18 -12.42 -3.35
C GLU A 86 5.83 -11.29 -4.15
N TYR A 87 6.22 -11.52 -5.40
CA TYR A 87 6.95 -10.53 -6.21
C TYR A 87 6.08 -9.31 -6.54
N TYR A 88 4.77 -9.50 -6.66
CA TYR A 88 3.82 -8.41 -6.92
C TYR A 88 3.55 -7.53 -5.69
N ILE A 89 4.00 -7.95 -4.49
CA ILE A 89 3.91 -7.13 -3.28
C ILE A 89 5.04 -6.10 -3.20
N ILE A 90 6.20 -6.40 -3.78
CA ILE A 90 7.41 -5.59 -3.65
C ILE A 90 7.21 -4.14 -4.13
N PRO A 91 6.62 -3.88 -5.32
CA PRO A 91 6.41 -2.51 -5.78
C PRO A 91 5.54 -1.68 -4.83
N PHE A 92 4.54 -2.30 -4.22
CA PHE A 92 3.67 -1.65 -3.23
C PHE A 92 4.44 -1.29 -1.95
N GLY A 93 5.31 -2.20 -1.47
CA GLY A 93 6.18 -1.91 -0.33
C GLY A 93 7.15 -0.75 -0.59
N ILE A 94 7.71 -0.67 -1.81
CA ILE A 94 8.59 0.44 -2.21
C ILE A 94 7.80 1.77 -2.26
N LEU A 95 6.61 1.77 -2.87
CA LEU A 95 5.78 2.98 -2.90
C LEU A 95 5.42 3.47 -1.50
N LEU A 96 5.07 2.55 -0.59
CA LEU A 96 4.74 2.89 0.79
C LEU A 96 5.92 3.61 1.49
N LEU A 97 7.14 3.12 1.28
CA LEU A 97 8.36 3.75 1.82
C LEU A 97 8.62 5.12 1.21
N LEU A 98 8.46 5.26 -0.10
CA LEU A 98 8.65 6.54 -0.80
C LEU A 98 7.62 7.57 -0.34
N ASP A 99 6.37 7.17 -0.16
CA ASP A 99 5.29 8.03 0.34
C ASP A 99 5.61 8.54 1.76
N PHE A 100 6.05 7.64 2.64
CA PHE A 100 6.48 8.01 3.99
C PHE A 100 7.68 8.95 4.02
N MET A 101 8.69 8.69 3.19
CA MET A 101 9.85 9.58 3.03
C MET A 101 9.43 10.96 2.51
N GLY A 102 8.49 11.02 1.56
CA GLY A 102 7.92 12.25 1.04
C GLY A 102 7.18 13.05 2.11
N ASN A 103 6.42 12.36 2.97
CA ASN A 103 5.72 13.00 4.09
C ASN A 103 6.70 13.60 5.10
N ILE A 104 7.71 12.83 5.54
CA ILE A 104 8.77 13.32 6.44
C ILE A 104 9.51 14.51 5.83
N ALA A 105 9.86 14.45 4.55
CA ALA A 105 10.57 15.53 3.87
C ALA A 105 9.72 16.81 3.84
N THR A 106 8.41 16.68 3.56
CA THR A 106 7.47 17.80 3.55
C THR A 106 7.31 18.42 4.93
N GLU A 107 7.19 17.60 5.97
CA GLU A 107 7.10 18.06 7.34
C GLU A 107 8.40 18.74 7.80
N THR A 108 9.56 18.18 7.48
CA THR A 108 10.87 18.77 7.78
C THR A 108 11.04 20.11 7.07
N ALA A 109 10.62 20.21 5.80
CA ALA A 109 10.68 21.46 5.05
C ALA A 109 9.76 22.55 5.63
N MET A 110 8.56 22.18 6.09
CA MET A 110 7.64 23.14 6.71
C MET A 110 8.09 23.58 8.11
N THR A 111 8.66 22.68 8.89
CA THR A 111 9.16 22.99 10.25
C THR A 111 10.39 23.90 10.23
N LEU A 112 11.28 23.76 9.23
CA LEU A 112 12.44 24.64 9.05
C LEU A 112 12.07 26.05 8.57
N ASN A 113 10.89 26.25 8.00
CA ASN A 113 10.42 27.52 7.42
C ASN A 113 9.33 28.24 8.25
N SER A 114 9.00 27.75 9.45
CA SER A 114 7.82 28.22 10.20
C SER A 114 8.19 28.89 11.53
N ASP A 115 7.90 30.20 11.64
CA ASP A 115 8.06 31.00 12.87
C ASP A 115 6.84 30.96 13.83
N THR A 116 5.82 30.13 13.56
CA THR A 116 4.54 30.15 14.34
C THR A 116 4.31 28.87 15.17
N PRO A 117 4.33 28.93 16.51
CA PRO A 117 4.29 27.74 17.38
C PRO A 117 2.89 27.11 17.57
N GLU A 118 1.79 27.82 17.28
CA GLU A 118 0.43 27.32 17.51
C GLU A 118 -0.02 26.25 16.50
N PHE A 119 0.51 26.29 15.27
CA PHE A 119 0.25 25.25 14.27
C PHE A 119 0.89 23.89 14.61
N PHE A 120 1.84 23.84 15.56
CA PHE A 120 2.59 22.62 15.86
C PHE A 120 1.84 21.61 16.74
N GLN A 121 0.96 22.06 17.64
CA GLN A 121 0.39 21.19 18.69
C GLN A 121 -0.76 20.31 18.19
N GLY A 122 -1.57 20.82 17.25
CA GLY A 122 -2.57 20.01 16.54
C GLY A 122 -1.93 19.10 15.48
N ARG A 123 -0.87 19.59 14.83
CA ARG A 123 -0.15 18.87 13.77
C ARG A 123 0.65 17.69 14.30
N THR A 124 1.33 17.82 15.44
CA THR A 124 2.09 16.70 16.06
C THR A 124 1.22 15.48 16.37
N LYS A 125 -0.03 15.66 16.81
CA LYS A 125 -0.96 14.54 17.03
C LYS A 125 -1.33 13.84 15.72
N TRP A 126 -1.44 14.60 14.64
CA TRP A 126 -1.75 14.08 13.31
C TRP A 126 -0.55 13.33 12.71
N THR A 127 0.66 13.87 12.86
CA THR A 127 1.92 13.21 12.50
C THR A 127 2.09 11.86 13.21
N VAL A 128 1.79 11.78 14.52
CA VAL A 128 1.90 10.52 15.28
C VAL A 128 0.92 9.45 14.78
N LEU A 129 -0.31 9.85 14.43
CA LEU A 129 -1.29 8.93 13.84
C LEU A 129 -0.83 8.43 12.47
N GLU A 130 -0.33 9.32 11.61
CA GLU A 130 0.18 8.97 10.29
C GLU A 130 1.35 7.98 10.39
N ILE A 131 2.29 8.21 11.31
CA ILE A 131 3.40 7.27 11.59
C ILE A 131 2.86 5.91 12.07
N ALA A 132 1.85 5.90 12.95
CA ALA A 132 1.26 4.66 13.45
C ALA A 132 0.54 3.87 12.34
N VAL A 133 -0.21 4.56 11.48
CA VAL A 133 -0.88 3.98 10.31
C VAL A 133 0.15 3.42 9.33
N PHE A 134 1.19 4.19 9.02
CA PHE A 134 2.31 3.73 8.20
C PHE A 134 2.96 2.48 8.78
N GLY A 135 3.27 2.48 10.08
CA GLY A 135 3.85 1.33 10.77
C GLY A 135 2.97 0.07 10.64
N TYR A 136 1.66 0.22 10.82
CA TYR A 136 0.70 -0.87 10.62
C TYR A 136 0.70 -1.37 9.18
N MET A 137 0.64 -0.48 8.17
CA MET A 137 0.65 -0.86 6.76
C MET A 137 1.95 -1.57 6.39
N PHE A 138 3.10 -1.03 6.82
CA PHE A 138 4.42 -1.58 6.53
C PHE A 138 4.62 -2.97 7.15
N LEU A 139 4.26 -3.14 8.42
CA LEU A 139 4.30 -4.44 9.09
C LEU A 139 3.37 -5.44 8.42
N THR A 140 2.17 -5.02 8.05
CA THR A 140 1.20 -5.87 7.35
C THR A 140 1.75 -6.35 6.01
N VAL A 141 2.34 -5.45 5.21
CA VAL A 141 2.97 -5.80 3.93
C VAL A 141 4.13 -6.78 4.14
N CYS A 142 4.98 -6.56 5.14
CA CYS A 142 6.07 -7.48 5.49
C CYS A 142 5.55 -8.88 5.91
N CYS A 143 4.53 -8.92 6.77
CA CYS A 143 3.91 -10.16 7.22
C CYS A 143 3.24 -10.91 6.07
N LEU A 144 2.52 -10.20 5.20
CA LEU A 144 1.89 -10.76 4.01
C LEU A 144 2.93 -11.32 3.04
N PHE A 145 4.02 -10.60 2.79
CA PHE A 145 5.11 -11.06 1.93
C PHE A 145 5.70 -12.38 2.44
N ARG A 146 5.97 -12.48 3.75
CA ARG A 146 6.47 -13.73 4.37
C ARG A 146 5.44 -14.87 4.29
N ASP A 147 4.15 -14.59 4.48
CA ASP A 147 3.09 -15.59 4.34
C ASP A 147 2.99 -16.12 2.91
N LEU A 148 3.02 -15.23 1.90
CA LEU A 148 2.98 -15.64 0.49
C LEU A 148 4.22 -16.46 0.11
N GLN A 149 5.42 -16.03 0.51
CA GLN A 149 6.64 -16.81 0.30
C GLN A 149 6.54 -18.22 0.88
N ARG A 150 6.01 -18.36 2.10
CA ARG A 150 5.83 -19.67 2.73
C ARG A 150 4.83 -20.53 1.96
N LYS A 151 3.68 -19.96 1.59
CA LYS A 151 2.63 -20.68 0.85
C LYS A 151 3.11 -21.13 -0.53
N ARG A 152 3.88 -20.29 -1.22
CA ARG A 152 4.49 -20.63 -2.51
C ARG A 152 5.48 -21.79 -2.39
N ARG A 153 6.39 -21.76 -1.41
CA ARG A 153 7.32 -22.89 -1.17
C ARG A 153 6.58 -24.21 -0.95
N VAL A 154 5.50 -24.18 -0.16
CA VAL A 154 4.65 -25.36 0.07
C VAL A 154 3.97 -25.83 -1.23
N GLN A 155 3.51 -24.92 -2.10
CA GLN A 155 2.96 -25.28 -3.41
C GLN A 155 4.01 -25.90 -4.32
N GLU A 156 5.23 -25.35 -4.36
CA GLU A 156 6.34 -25.88 -5.13
C GLU A 156 6.77 -27.28 -4.66
N ASP A 157 6.83 -27.50 -3.34
CA ASP A 157 7.13 -28.82 -2.76
C ASP A 157 6.06 -29.87 -3.09
N ARG A 158 4.77 -29.49 -3.05
CA ARG A 158 3.68 -30.38 -3.47
C ARG A 158 3.79 -30.76 -4.94
N LEU A 159 4.06 -29.80 -5.82
CA LEU A 159 4.23 -30.04 -7.25
C LEU A 159 5.42 -30.97 -7.55
N ARG A 160 6.54 -30.82 -6.81
CA ARG A 160 7.68 -31.73 -6.88
C ARG A 160 7.31 -33.14 -6.42
N GLY A 161 6.55 -33.28 -5.33
CA GLY A 161 6.07 -34.56 -4.81
C GLY A 161 5.20 -35.33 -5.81
N TYR A 162 4.29 -34.64 -6.52
CA TYR A 162 3.49 -35.25 -7.59
C TYR A 162 4.36 -35.73 -8.77
N ARG A 163 5.38 -34.96 -9.14
CA ARG A 163 6.34 -35.36 -10.18
C ARG A 163 7.13 -36.61 -9.82
N SER A 164 7.59 -36.73 -8.57
CA SER A 164 8.30 -37.93 -8.11
C SER A 164 7.41 -39.16 -8.06
N LEU A 165 6.11 -39.01 -7.73
CA LEU A 165 5.16 -40.11 -7.73
C LEU A 165 4.85 -40.60 -9.16
N SER A 166 4.63 -39.67 -10.10
CA SER A 166 4.42 -39.98 -11.52
C SER A 166 5.63 -40.67 -12.15
N SER A 167 6.85 -40.20 -11.86
CA SER A 167 8.09 -40.83 -12.32
C SER A 167 8.31 -42.23 -11.69
N SER A 168 7.87 -42.41 -10.44
CA SER A 168 7.95 -43.73 -9.79
C SER A 168 6.92 -44.72 -10.33
N THR A 169 5.77 -44.24 -10.84
CA THR A 169 4.78 -45.13 -11.46
C THR A 169 5.24 -45.59 -12.84
N GLU A 170 5.88 -44.70 -13.60
CA GLU A 170 6.45 -45.02 -14.92
C GLU A 170 7.60 -46.05 -14.83
N ASN A 171 8.35 -46.09 -13.73
CA ASN A 171 9.40 -47.10 -13.48
C ASN A 171 8.89 -48.43 -12.89
N ILE A 172 7.62 -48.52 -12.48
CA ILE A 172 7.02 -49.78 -11.97
C ILE A 172 6.26 -50.51 -13.09
N GLU A 173 5.91 -49.81 -14.18
CA GLU A 173 5.24 -50.38 -15.35
C GLU A 173 6.21 -50.89 -16.45
N MET A 174 7.53 -50.80 -16.24
CA MET A 174 8.58 -51.44 -17.06
C MET A 174 9.11 -52.70 -16.39
#